data_AF-A0A484C9N6-F1
#
_entry.id   AF-A0A484C9N6-F1
#
_cell.length_a   1.000
_cell.length_b   1.000
_cell.length_c   1.000
_cell.angle_alpha   90.00
_cell.angle_beta   90.00
_cell.angle_gamma   90.00
#
_symmetry.space_group_name_H-M   'P 1'
#
loop_
_entity.id
_entity.type
_entity.pdbx_description
1 polymer ?
#
loop_
_entity_poly.entity_id
_entity_poly.type
_entity_poly.pdbx_seq_one_letter_code
_entity_poly.pdbx_strand_id
1 'polypeptide(L)'
;MGSQGASGSEDCPFCQIANNQTDAEILLSDHELLCFRDIKPSATHHYLVVPRTHINNCKTLQGDDIPLGERMEKMGRSILEKNKVSNLNDVR
;
A
#
# COMPACT_ATOMS: atom_id res chain seq x y z
N MET A 1 -0.54 -14.13 -23.73
CA MET A 1 -0.11 -15.11 -22.69
C MET A 1 1.00 -14.46 -21.88
N GLY A 2 0.67 -13.92 -20.71
CA GLY A 2 1.62 -13.25 -19.82
C GLY A 2 1.43 -13.75 -18.39
N SER A 3 1.60 -15.04 -18.18
CA SER A 3 1.64 -15.65 -16.86
C SER A 3 3.06 -15.56 -16.31
N GLN A 4 3.37 -14.54 -15.52
CA GLN A 4 4.55 -14.51 -14.66
C GLN A 4 4.21 -13.83 -13.33
N GLY A 5 3.34 -14.47 -12.54
CA GLY A 5 3.18 -14.20 -11.12
C GLY A 5 3.49 -15.49 -10.38
N ALA A 6 4.72 -15.70 -9.91
CA ALA A 6 5.02 -16.84 -9.04
C ALA A 6 6.32 -16.79 -8.23
N SER A 7 7.34 -15.97 -8.55
CA SER A 7 8.67 -16.17 -7.94
C SER A 7 9.18 -15.03 -7.04
N GLY A 8 8.31 -14.27 -6.37
CA GLY A 8 8.75 -13.16 -5.53
C GLY A 8 7.88 -12.81 -4.32
N SER A 9 6.82 -13.57 -4.03
CA SER A 9 5.89 -13.23 -2.94
C SER A 9 6.33 -13.71 -1.56
N GLU A 10 7.04 -14.84 -1.44
CA GLU A 10 7.36 -15.41 -0.11
C GLU A 10 8.46 -14.61 0.63
N ASP A 11 9.44 -14.08 -0.10
CA ASP A 11 10.52 -13.25 0.46
C ASP A 11 10.19 -11.74 0.45
N CYS A 12 9.01 -11.35 -0.04
CA CYS A 12 8.62 -9.94 -0.10
C CYS A 12 8.13 -9.48 1.28
N PRO A 13 8.75 -8.45 1.91
CA PRO A 13 8.33 -7.97 3.22
C PRO A 13 6.89 -7.42 3.20
N PHE A 14 6.44 -6.85 2.07
CA PHE A 14 5.07 -6.36 1.93
C PHE A 14 4.05 -7.50 1.84
N CYS A 15 4.40 -8.61 1.20
CA CYS A 15 3.55 -9.81 1.18
C CYS A 15 3.45 -10.43 2.58
N GLN A 16 4.55 -10.48 3.33
CA GLN A 16 4.53 -10.93 4.71
C GLN A 16 3.63 -10.06 5.59
N ILE A 17 3.67 -8.74 5.44
CA ILE A 17 2.74 -7.82 6.10
C ILE A 17 1.30 -8.08 5.66
N ALA A 18 1.04 -8.20 4.36
CA ALA A 18 -0.30 -8.46 3.82
C ALA A 18 -0.91 -9.79 4.33
N ASN A 19 -0.06 -10.77 4.61
CA ASN A 19 -0.41 -12.09 5.14
C ASN A 19 -0.40 -12.15 6.68
N ASN A 20 -0.24 -11.01 7.37
CA ASN A 20 -0.16 -10.92 8.84
C ASN A 20 0.97 -11.78 9.45
N GLN A 21 2.11 -11.88 8.78
CA GLN A 21 3.28 -12.64 9.22
C GLN A 21 4.32 -11.76 9.95
N THR A 22 3.96 -10.51 10.27
CA THR A 22 4.84 -9.51 10.91
C THR A 22 4.05 -8.72 11.95
N ASP A 23 4.75 -7.97 12.81
CA ASP A 23 4.15 -7.09 13.83
C ASP A 23 3.80 -5.68 13.30
N ALA A 24 3.70 -5.50 11.99
CA ALA A 24 3.36 -4.20 11.40
C ALA A 24 1.97 -3.73 11.84
N GLU A 25 1.87 -2.48 12.30
CA GLU A 25 0.59 -1.87 12.70
C GLU A 25 -0.24 -1.53 11.45
N ILE A 26 -1.25 -2.37 11.18
CA ILE A 26 -2.23 -2.13 10.11
C ILE A 26 -3.25 -1.08 10.59
N LEU A 27 -3.31 0.06 9.90
CA LEU A 27 -4.20 1.18 10.21
C LEU A 27 -5.57 1.01 9.55
N LEU A 28 -5.59 0.43 8.35
CA LEU A 28 -6.79 0.15 7.57
C LEU A 28 -6.49 -0.96 6.57
N SER A 29 -7.44 -1.86 6.35
CA SER A 29 -7.33 -2.86 5.30
C SER A 29 -8.70 -3.29 4.79
N ASP A 30 -8.75 -3.73 3.54
CA ASP A 30 -9.91 -4.40 2.96
C ASP A 30 -9.46 -5.69 2.25
N HIS A 31 -10.28 -6.17 1.31
CA HIS A 31 -10.03 -7.40 0.55
C HIS A 31 -8.94 -7.26 -0.52
N GLU A 32 -8.55 -6.04 -0.89
CA GLU A 32 -7.59 -5.76 -1.96
C GLU A 32 -6.36 -5.00 -1.47
N LEU A 33 -6.53 -4.10 -0.50
CA LEU A 33 -5.51 -3.15 -0.04
C LEU A 33 -5.29 -3.23 1.47
N LEU A 34 -4.11 -2.80 1.90
CA LEU A 34 -3.80 -2.50 3.29
C LEU A 34 -2.96 -1.23 3.40
N CYS A 35 -3.16 -0.51 4.50
CA CYS A 35 -2.44 0.68 4.90
C CYS A 35 -1.82 0.47 6.28
N PHE A 36 -0.51 0.70 6.41
CA PHE A 36 0.24 0.47 7.65
C PHE A 36 1.32 1.54 7.84
N ARG A 37 1.86 1.65 9.06
CA ARG A 37 2.95 2.59 9.37
C ARG A 37 4.29 2.10 8.80
N ASP A 38 5.06 3.02 8.22
CA ASP A 38 6.45 2.72 7.86
C ASP A 38 7.29 2.46 9.13
N ILE A 39 8.19 1.48 9.08
CA ILE A 39 9.10 1.12 10.18
C ILE A 39 10.17 2.20 10.43
N LYS A 40 10.49 3.00 9.42
CA LYS A 40 11.44 4.12 9.45
C LYS A 40 10.76 5.38 8.88
N PRO A 41 9.81 5.98 9.61
CA PRO A 41 9.00 7.08 9.10
C PRO A 41 9.85 8.35 8.89
N SER A 42 9.84 8.88 7.67
CA SER A 42 10.46 10.17 7.32
C SER A 42 9.61 11.41 7.65
N ALA A 43 8.40 11.23 8.18
CA ALA A 43 7.48 12.30 8.54
C ALA A 43 6.58 11.87 9.71
N THR A 44 5.98 12.83 10.42
CA THR A 44 5.04 12.55 11.53
C THR A 44 3.89 11.64 11.12
N HIS A 45 3.41 11.81 9.88
CA HIS A 45 2.43 10.94 9.24
C HIS A 45 3.09 10.33 8.00
N HIS A 46 3.58 9.09 8.12
CA HIS A 46 4.19 8.34 7.03
C HIS A 46 3.57 6.95 7.01
N TYR A 47 2.73 6.71 6.01
CA TYR A 47 1.96 5.49 5.85
C TYR A 47 2.18 4.92 4.45
N LEU A 48 2.21 3.60 4.37
CA LEU A 48 2.31 2.88 3.10
C LEU A 48 0.98 2.21 2.81
N VAL A 49 0.44 2.46 1.62
CA VAL A 49 -0.69 1.71 1.07
C VAL A 49 -0.15 0.73 0.04
N VAL A 50 -0.45 -0.56 0.21
CA VAL A 50 0.02 -1.61 -0.70
C VAL A 50 -1.14 -2.53 -1.10
N PRO A 51 -1.13 -3.06 -2.34
CA PRO A 51 -2.05 -4.12 -2.73
C PRO A 51 -1.67 -5.45 -2.06
N ARG A 52 -2.69 -6.28 -1.79
CA ARG A 52 -2.50 -7.67 -1.36
C ARG A 52 -1.95 -8.54 -2.49
N THR A 53 -2.30 -8.22 -3.73
CA THR A 53 -1.71 -8.83 -4.92
C THR A 53 -0.29 -8.30 -5.11
N HIS A 54 0.69 -9.19 -5.20
CA HIS A 54 2.09 -8.81 -5.42
C HIS A 54 2.29 -8.18 -6.80
N ILE A 55 2.78 -6.94 -6.82
CA ILE A 55 3.18 -6.21 -8.02
C ILE A 55 4.66 -5.85 -7.84
N ASN A 56 5.51 -6.28 -8.77
CA ASN A 56 6.96 -6.16 -8.63
C ASN A 56 7.44 -4.71 -8.47
N ASN A 57 6.91 -3.79 -9.27
CA ASN A 57 7.18 -2.36 -9.18
C ASN A 57 6.22 -1.60 -10.09
N CYS A 58 6.20 -0.27 -9.96
CA CYS A 58 5.32 0.60 -10.75
C CYS A 58 5.53 0.50 -12.27
N LYS A 59 6.68 0.02 -12.77
CA LYS A 59 6.94 -0.12 -14.22
C LYS A 59 6.14 -1.25 -14.86
N THR A 60 5.56 -2.15 -14.07
CA THR A 60 4.72 -3.24 -14.57
C THR A 60 3.24 -2.88 -14.62
N LEU A 61 2.87 -1.68 -14.14
CA LEU A 61 1.48 -1.20 -14.17
C LEU A 61 1.06 -0.87 -15.61
N GLN A 62 -0.19 -1.17 -15.92
CA GLN A 62 -0.84 -0.93 -17.21
C GLN A 62 -2.07 -0.03 -17.06
N GLY A 63 -2.69 0.34 -18.18
CA GLY A 63 -3.92 1.15 -18.16
C GLY A 63 -5.06 0.54 -17.34
N ASP A 64 -5.14 -0.79 -17.31
CA ASP A 64 -6.15 -1.52 -16.54
C ASP A 64 -5.92 -1.43 -15.01
N ASP A 65 -4.73 -1.00 -14.56
CA ASP A 65 -4.40 -0.81 -13.15
C ASP A 65 -4.77 0.60 -12.63
N ILE A 66 -5.25 1.51 -13.48
CA ILE A 66 -5.68 2.85 -13.07
C ILE A 66 -6.66 2.80 -11.88
N PRO A 67 -7.71 1.95 -11.91
CA PRO A 67 -8.65 1.86 -10.79
C PRO A 67 -8.00 1.42 -9.48
N LEU A 68 -6.96 0.58 -9.54
CA LEU A 68 -6.19 0.16 -8.35
C LEU A 68 -5.48 1.36 -7.74
N GLY A 69 -4.78 2.14 -8.57
CA GLY A 69 -4.10 3.36 -8.14
C GLY A 69 -5.04 4.37 -7.47
N GLU A 70 -6.22 4.61 -8.06
CA GLU A 70 -7.26 5.48 -7.49
C GLU A 70 -7.75 4.99 -6.12
N ARG A 71 -7.92 3.67 -5.94
CA ARG A 71 -8.33 3.08 -4.66
C ARG A 71 -7.22 3.21 -3.60
N MET A 72 -5.97 2.98 -3.97
CA MET A 72 -4.82 3.16 -3.08
C MET A 72 -4.72 4.60 -2.58
N GLU A 73 -4.86 5.55 -3.50
CA GLU A 73 -4.85 6.99 -3.24
C GLU A 73 -5.96 7.39 -2.26
N LYS A 74 -7.19 6.96 -2.55
CA LYS A 74 -8.35 7.21 -1.70
C LYS A 74 -8.18 6.63 -0.29
N MET A 75 -7.64 5.42 -0.17
CA MET A 75 -7.35 4.80 1.13
C MET A 75 -6.35 5.65 1.93
N GLY A 76 -5.26 6.07 1.28
CA GLY A 76 -4.24 6.94 1.88
C GLY A 76 -4.83 8.25 2.41
N ARG A 77 -5.62 8.96 1.58
CA ARG A 77 -6.31 10.20 2.00
C ARG A 77 -7.20 9.97 3.21
N SER A 78 -7.98 8.89 3.22
CA SER A 78 -8.89 8.61 4.33
C SER A 78 -8.18 8.43 5.66
N ILE A 79 -6.95 7.89 5.66
CA ILE A 79 -6.13 7.74 6.86
C ILE A 79 -5.54 9.09 7.29
N LEU A 80 -5.08 9.91 6.36
CA LEU A 80 -4.58 11.25 6.68
C LEU A 80 -5.69 12.14 7.27
N GLU A 81 -6.90 12.10 6.70
CA GLU A 81 -8.07 12.81 7.22
C GLU A 81 -8.45 12.34 8.63
N LYS A 82 -8.50 11.03 8.87
CA LYS A 82 -8.76 10.44 10.21
C LYS A 82 -7.73 10.90 11.25
N ASN A 83 -6.48 11.08 10.84
CA ASN A 83 -5.40 11.58 11.70
C ASN A 83 -5.31 13.13 11.73
N LYS A 84 -6.31 13.83 11.19
CA LYS A 84 -6.45 15.31 11.22
C LYS A 84 -5.28 16.05 10.56
N VAL A 85 -4.66 15.45 9.54
CA VAL A 85 -3.61 16.12 8.76
C VAL A 85 -4.25 17.30 8.02
N SER A 86 -3.88 18.51 8.45
CA SER A 86 -4.65 19.72 8.17
C SER A 86 -4.33 20.37 6.82
N ASN A 87 -3.29 19.90 6.12
CA ASN A 87 -2.89 20.41 4.81
C ASN A 87 -2.62 19.26 3.84
N LEU A 88 -3.64 18.90 3.05
CA LEU A 88 -3.51 17.88 2.01
C LEU A 88 -2.64 18.32 0.82
N ASN A 89 -2.28 19.61 0.72
CA ASN A 89 -1.41 20.12 -0.34
C ASN A 89 0.09 19.82 -0.09
N ASP A 90 0.46 19.35 1.10
CA ASP A 90 1.83 18.90 1.43
C ASP A 90 1.95 17.36 1.43
N VAL A 91 0.89 16.66 1.02
CA VAL A 91 0.91 15.21 0.82
C VAL A 91 1.67 14.93 -0.48
N ARG A 92 2.75 14.15 -0.37
CA ARG A 92 3.62 13.74 -1.47
C ARG A 92 3.49 12.25 -1.72
#